data_AF-A0A4P9ZNI2-F1
#
_entry.id   AF-A0A4P9ZNI2-F1
#
_cell.length_a   1.000
_cell.length_b   1.000
_cell.length_c   1.000
_cell.angle_alpha   90.00
_cell.angle_beta   90.00
_cell.angle_gamma   90.00
#
_symmetry.space_group_name_H-M   'P 1'
#
loop_
_entity.id
_entity.type
_entity.pdbx_description
1 polymer ?
#
loop_
_entity_poly.entity_id
_entity_poly.type
_entity_poly.pdbx_seq_one_letter_code
_entity_poly.pdbx_strand_id
1 'polypeptide(L)'
;RTFFYALWVIMQLAIFVPTCLYYITTDDYKTTRGIMGPTLGVSRGAAMTINFDASIILLLVSRNFLSYLRSTFVSRYITIDKNIHAHKVVAWSLMFMVFVHVFGHCFNLSK
;
A
#
# COMPACT_ATOMS: atom_id res chain seq x y z
N ARG A 1 -19.12 -1.47 -7.70
CA ARG A 1 -17.78 -1.56 -8.33
C ARG A 1 -16.95 -0.32 -8.00
N THR A 2 -17.45 0.89 -8.29
CA THR A 2 -16.78 2.17 -7.97
C THR A 2 -16.42 2.32 -6.49
N PHE A 3 -17.32 1.91 -5.57
CA PHE A 3 -17.07 1.95 -4.13
C PHE A 3 -15.80 1.18 -3.69
N PHE A 4 -15.57 -0.01 -4.25
CA PHE A 4 -14.38 -0.81 -3.92
C PHE A 4 -13.10 -0.12 -4.36
N TYR A 5 -13.06 0.41 -5.58
CA TYR A 5 -11.90 1.15 -6.08
C TYR A 5 -11.64 2.42 -5.29
N ALA A 6 -12.69 3.18 -4.96
CA ALA A 6 -12.57 4.38 -4.14
C ALA A 6 -12.02 4.04 -2.75
N LEU A 7 -12.57 3.02 -2.09
CA LEU A 7 -12.09 2.55 -0.80
C LEU A 7 -10.63 2.10 -0.86
N TRP A 8 -10.26 1.33 -1.89
CA TRP A 8 -8.89 0.86 -2.09
C TRP A 8 -7.93 2.04 -2.26
N VAL A 9 -8.24 3.01 -3.12
CA VAL A 9 -7.39 4.20 -3.32
C VAL A 9 -7.28 5.02 -2.04
N ILE A 10 -8.39 5.21 -1.31
CA ILE A 10 -8.37 5.92 -0.02
C ILE A 10 -7.45 5.21 0.97
N MET A 11 -7.51 3.88 1.06
CA MET A 11 -6.60 3.12 1.92
C MET A 11 -5.13 3.29 1.52
N GLN A 12 -4.81 3.21 0.22
CA GLN A 12 -3.45 3.43 -0.26
C GLN A 12 -2.93 4.82 0.12
N LEU A 13 -3.75 5.85 -0.08
CA LEU A 13 -3.40 7.23 0.28
C LEU A 13 -3.27 7.41 1.80
N ALA A 14 -4.15 6.79 2.58
CA ALA A 14 -4.13 6.85 4.04
C ALA A 14 -2.90 6.17 4.65
N ILE A 15 -2.25 5.24 3.95
CA ILE A 15 -0.97 4.66 4.37
C ILE A 15 0.19 5.49 3.82
N PHE A 16 0.15 5.82 2.53
CA PHE A 16 1.26 6.47 1.84
C PHE A 16 1.49 7.90 2.33
N VAL A 17 0.44 8.73 2.38
CA VAL A 17 0.57 10.17 2.66
C VAL A 17 1.05 10.42 4.09
N PRO A 18 0.43 9.84 5.14
CA PRO A 18 0.90 10.08 6.50
C PRO A 18 2.33 9.58 6.72
N THR A 19 2.68 8.43 6.14
CA THR A 19 4.05 7.91 6.21
C THR A 19 5.03 8.85 5.52
N CYS A 20 4.72 9.29 4.30
CA CYS A 20 5.56 10.24 3.58
C CYS A 20 5.75 11.53 4.39
N LEU A 21 4.65 12.10 4.90
CA LEU A 21 4.68 13.29 5.75
C LEU A 21 5.55 13.07 6.99
N TYR A 22 5.38 11.96 7.71
CA TYR A 22 6.15 11.64 8.90
C TYR A 22 7.67 11.65 8.65
N TYR A 23 8.12 11.07 7.53
CA TYR A 23 9.55 11.05 7.19
C TYR A 23 10.10 12.37 6.65
N ILE A 24 9.24 13.30 6.20
CA ILE A 24 9.68 14.62 5.73
C ILE A 24 9.46 15.76 6.73
N THR A 25 8.62 15.60 7.76
CA THR A 25 8.33 16.67 8.73
C THR A 25 8.97 16.42 10.09
N THR A 26 9.12 15.17 10.51
CA THR A 26 9.63 14.84 11.85
C THR A 26 11.11 15.16 11.98
N ASP A 27 11.49 15.61 13.18
CA ASP A 27 12.85 16.01 13.52
C ASP A 27 13.82 14.82 13.62
N ASP A 28 13.33 13.65 13.99
CA ASP A 28 14.08 12.39 14.11
C ASP A 28 14.83 12.02 12.81
N TYR A 29 14.30 12.42 11.65
CA TYR A 29 14.88 12.13 10.35
C TYR A 29 15.56 13.33 9.70
N LYS A 30 15.81 14.44 10.41
CA LYS A 30 16.47 15.64 9.86
C LYS A 30 17.81 15.32 9.21
N THR A 31 18.69 14.59 9.91
CA THR A 31 20.02 14.22 9.39
C THR A 31 19.92 13.34 8.15
N THR A 32 19.11 12.28 8.21
CA THR A 32 18.91 11.35 7.09
C THR A 32 18.29 12.05 5.90
N ARG A 33 17.32 12.95 6.11
CA ARG A 33 16.72 13.77 5.05
C ARG A 33 17.71 14.79 4.47
N GLY A 34 18.66 15.30 5.25
CA GLY A 34 19.73 16.15 4.76
C GLY A 34 20.65 15.44 3.76
N ILE A 35 20.89 14.15 3.98
CA ILE A 35 21.71 13.30 3.09
C ILE A 35 20.87 12.83 1.89
N MET A 36 19.73 12.20 2.17
CA MET A 36 18.93 11.48 1.19
C MET A 36 18.01 12.40 0.35
N GLY A 37 17.73 13.61 0.85
CA GLY A 37 16.81 14.56 0.23
C GLY A 37 15.32 14.22 0.39
N PRO A 38 14.44 14.93 -0.36
CA PRO A 38 12.99 14.82 -0.21
C PRO A 38 12.41 13.46 -0.67
N THR A 39 13.16 12.70 -1.47
CA THR A 39 12.77 11.37 -1.96
C THR A 39 12.75 10.31 -0.88
N LEU A 40 13.39 10.55 0.29
CA LEU A 40 13.33 9.66 1.44
C LEU A 40 11.90 9.34 1.87
N GLY A 41 11.05 10.37 2.00
CA GLY A 41 9.66 10.20 2.41
C GLY A 41 8.86 9.40 1.40
N VAL A 42 9.08 9.65 0.11
CA VAL A 42 8.42 8.93 -0.98
C VAL A 42 8.81 7.45 -0.97
N SER A 43 10.10 7.13 -0.85
CA SER A 43 10.59 5.74 -0.81
C SER A 43 10.04 4.98 0.41
N ARG A 44 9.97 5.64 1.58
CA ARG A 44 9.45 5.03 2.82
C ARG A 44 7.93 4.88 2.81
N GLY A 45 7.21 5.87 2.30
CA GLY A 45 5.77 5.79 2.07
C GLY A 45 5.43 4.62 1.14
N ALA A 46 6.10 4.53 0.00
CA ALA A 46 5.91 3.44 -0.95
C ALA A 46 6.24 2.08 -0.33
N ALA A 47 7.34 1.96 0.44
CA ALA A 47 7.70 0.74 1.14
C ALA A 47 6.61 0.25 2.12
N MET A 48 6.01 1.17 2.88
CA MET A 48 4.95 0.82 3.83
C MET A 48 3.68 0.36 3.11
N THR A 49 3.33 1.02 1.99
CA THR A 49 2.23 0.60 1.14
C THR A 49 2.48 -0.77 0.49
N ILE A 50 3.72 -1.07 0.05
CA ILE A 50 4.09 -2.39 -0.48
C ILE A 50 3.90 -3.49 0.58
N ASN A 51 4.35 -3.27 1.82
CA ASN A 51 4.18 -4.25 2.90
C ASN A 51 2.70 -4.56 3.17
N PHE A 52 1.85 -3.53 3.11
CA PHE A 52 0.42 -3.69 3.24
C PHE A 52 -0.19 -4.49 2.08
N ASP A 53 0.11 -4.11 0.83
CA ASP A 53 -0.38 -4.78 -0.36
C ASP A 53 0.07 -6.26 -0.40
N ALA A 54 1.33 -6.52 -0.06
CA ALA A 54 1.91 -7.87 0.00
C ALA A 54 1.27 -8.75 1.07
N SER A 55 0.77 -8.15 2.15
CA SER A 55 0.02 -8.89 3.18
C SER A 55 -1.38 -9.24 2.70
N ILE A 56 -2.09 -8.28 2.10
CA ILE A 56 -3.48 -8.47 1.66
C ILE A 56 -3.59 -9.38 0.45
N ILE A 57 -2.65 -9.31 -0.50
CA ILE A 57 -2.72 -10.07 -1.76
C ILE A 57 -2.81 -11.60 -1.51
N LEU A 58 -2.18 -12.10 -0.44
CA LEU A 58 -2.25 -13.49 -0.01
C LEU A 58 -3.58 -13.84 0.66
N LEU A 59 -4.12 -12.93 1.48
CA LEU A 59 -5.43 -13.12 2.13
C LEU A 59 -6.56 -13.26 1.10
N LEU A 60 -6.45 -12.57 -0.03
CA LEU A 60 -7.44 -12.62 -1.12
C LEU A 60 -7.45 -13.93 -1.91
N VAL A 61 -6.46 -14.82 -1.73
CA VAL A 61 -6.41 -16.15 -2.35
C VAL A 61 -6.50 -17.29 -1.34
N SER A 62 -6.44 -16.99 -0.04
CA SER A 62 -6.61 -17.98 1.03
C SER A 62 -8.06 -18.44 1.14
N ARG A 63 -8.36 -19.60 0.53
CA ARG A 63 -9.72 -20.14 0.43
C ARG A 63 -10.37 -20.37 1.78
N ASN A 64 -9.64 -20.88 2.77
CA ASN A 64 -10.15 -21.14 4.11
C ASN A 64 -10.53 -19.83 4.83
N PHE A 65 -9.66 -18.82 4.74
CA PHE A 65 -9.92 -17.50 5.31
C PHE A 65 -11.14 -16.83 4.67
N LEU A 66 -11.25 -16.88 3.34
CA LEU A 66 -12.39 -16.31 2.63
C LEU A 66 -13.70 -17.04 2.94
N SER A 67 -13.67 -18.37 3.06
CA SER A 67 -14.84 -19.14 3.49
C SER A 67 -15.29 -18.77 4.90
N TYR A 68 -14.36 -18.54 5.83
CA TYR A 68 -14.68 -17.99 7.14
C TYR A 68 -15.28 -16.58 7.03
N LEU A 69 -14.69 -15.71 6.22
CA LEU A 69 -15.17 -14.33 6.07
C LEU A 69 -16.58 -14.27 5.47
N ARG A 70 -16.96 -15.23 4.61
CA ARG A 70 -18.32 -15.38 4.07
C ARG A 70 -19.38 -15.72 5.12
N SER A 71 -19.02 -16.39 6.21
CA SER A 71 -19.97 -16.70 7.29
C SER A 71 -20.16 -15.54 8.28
N THR A 72 -19.37 -14.47 8.15
CA THR A 72 -19.49 -13.26 8.98
C THR A 72 -20.44 -12.22 8.38
N PHE A 73 -20.77 -11.19 9.17
CA PHE A 73 -21.58 -10.05 8.72
C PHE A 73 -20.97 -9.27 7.55
N VAL A 74 -19.66 -9.39 7.31
CA VAL A 74 -18.92 -8.70 6.23
C VAL A 74 -19.44 -9.10 4.85
N SER A 75 -19.86 -10.36 4.70
CA SER A 75 -20.45 -10.90 3.46
C SER A 75 -21.69 -10.13 2.99
N ARG A 76 -22.41 -9.48 3.93
CA ARG A 76 -23.59 -8.67 3.62
C ARG A 76 -23.25 -7.33 2.95
N TYR A 77 -22.06 -6.80 3.21
CA TYR A 77 -21.64 -5.48 2.71
C TYR A 77 -20.64 -5.57 1.55
N ILE A 78 -19.82 -6.62 1.50
CA ILE A 78 -18.75 -6.78 0.51
C ILE A 78 -18.95 -8.08 -0.26
N THR A 79 -18.92 -8.02 -1.59
CA THR A 79 -19.00 -9.21 -2.46
C THR A 79 -17.68 -10.00 -2.43
N ILE A 80 -17.60 -10.99 -1.54
CA ILE A 80 -16.40 -11.83 -1.33
C ILE A 80 -16.10 -12.75 -2.54
N ASP A 81 -17.10 -13.03 -3.38
CA ASP A 81 -16.94 -13.93 -4.54
C ASP A 81 -16.12 -13.33 -5.70
N LYS A 82 -15.76 -12.05 -5.61
CA LYS A 82 -14.85 -11.38 -6.56
C LYS A 82 -13.43 -11.24 -6.02
N ASN A 83 -13.01 -12.18 -5.17
CA ASN A 83 -11.68 -12.20 -4.55
C ASN A 83 -10.52 -12.17 -5.57
N ILE A 84 -10.62 -12.88 -6.70
CA ILE A 84 -9.58 -12.84 -7.76
C ILE A 84 -9.52 -11.48 -8.46
N HIS A 85 -10.67 -10.83 -8.65
CA HIS A 85 -10.69 -9.46 -9.18
C HIS A 85 -10.00 -8.49 -8.21
N ALA A 86 -10.31 -8.61 -6.91
CA ALA A 86 -9.62 -7.84 -5.87
C ALA A 86 -8.12 -8.13 -5.86
N HIS A 87 -7.70 -9.39 -5.94
CA HIS A 87 -6.29 -9.79 -6.00
C HIS A 87 -5.56 -9.12 -7.16
N LYS A 88 -6.18 -9.04 -8.35
CA LYS A 88 -5.62 -8.32 -9.51
C LYS A 88 -5.47 -6.82 -9.24
N VAL A 89 -6.46 -6.18 -8.61
CA VAL A 89 -6.38 -4.75 -8.25
C VAL A 89 -5.23 -4.49 -7.28
N VAL A 90 -5.08 -5.33 -6.24
CA VAL A 90 -3.96 -5.24 -5.30
C VAL A 90 -2.63 -5.48 -6.02
N ALA A 91 -2.55 -6.45 -6.93
CA ALA A 91 -1.34 -6.72 -7.71
C ALA A 91 -0.90 -5.51 -8.56
N TRP A 92 -1.83 -4.83 -9.24
CA TRP A 92 -1.52 -3.61 -10.01
C TRP A 92 -1.05 -2.47 -9.11
N SER A 93 -1.68 -2.31 -7.94
CA SER A 93 -1.26 -1.32 -6.93
C SER A 93 0.15 -1.61 -6.40
N LEU A 94 0.41 -2.86 -6.04
CA LEU A 94 1.71 -3.32 -5.54
C LEU A 94 2.80 -3.04 -6.57
N MET A 95 2.55 -3.40 -7.83
CA MET A 95 3.51 -3.16 -8.91
C MET A 95 3.80 -1.67 -9.08
N PHE A 96 2.77 -0.82 -9.07
CA PHE A 96 2.94 0.63 -9.14
C PHE A 96 3.77 1.17 -7.96
N MET A 97 3.48 0.74 -6.73
CA MET A 97 4.22 1.19 -5.55
C MET A 97 5.66 0.68 -5.54
N VAL A 98 5.93 -0.53 -6.07
CA VAL A 98 7.29 -1.03 -6.29
C VAL A 98 8.05 -0.12 -7.24
N PHE A 99 7.45 0.31 -8.35
CA PHE A 99 8.09 1.29 -9.24
C PHE A 99 8.41 2.59 -8.49
N VAL A 100 7.45 3.17 -7.77
CA VAL A 100 7.66 4.41 -7.00
C VAL A 100 8.78 4.23 -5.96
N HIS A 101 8.82 3.10 -5.26
CA HIS A 101 9.84 2.78 -4.26
C HIS A 101 11.24 2.67 -4.88
N VAL A 102 11.38 1.91 -5.98
CA VAL A 102 12.66 1.72 -6.67
C VAL A 102 13.16 3.05 -7.25
N PHE A 103 12.31 3.80 -7.95
CA PHE A 103 12.69 5.11 -8.48
C PHE A 103 13.09 6.08 -7.36
N GLY A 104 12.37 6.10 -6.25
CA GLY A 104 12.74 6.89 -5.07
C GLY A 104 14.13 6.54 -4.53
N HIS A 105 14.47 5.25 -4.50
CA HIS A 105 15.82 4.79 -4.16
C HIS A 105 16.87 5.20 -5.21
N CYS A 106 16.58 5.12 -6.51
CA CYS A 106 17.51 5.55 -7.55
C CYS A 106 17.90 7.03 -7.40
N PHE A 107 16.93 7.93 -7.17
CA PHE A 107 17.20 9.36 -6.94
C PHE A 107 17.94 9.64 -5.64
N ASN A 108 17.74 8.78 -4.65
CA ASN A 108 18.43 8.88 -3.38
C ASN A 108 19.90 8.46 -3.49
N LEU A 109 20.17 7.35 -4.20
CA LEU A 109 21.51 6.85 -4.43
C LEU A 109 22.35 7.73 -5.38
N SER A 110 21.70 8.56 -6.20
CA SER A 110 22.39 9.49 -7.09
C SER A 110 22.89 10.77 -6.41
N LYS A 111 22.72 10.91 -5.09
CA LYS A 111 23.18 12.04 -4.28
C LYS A 111 24.28 11.60 -3.34
#